data_AF-A0A1V1NRA4-F1
#
_entry.id   AF-A0A1V1NRA4-F1
#
_cell.length_a   1.000
_cell.length_b   1.000
_cell.length_c   1.000
_cell.angle_alpha   90.00
_cell.angle_beta   90.00
_cell.angle_gamma   90.00
#
_symmetry.space_group_name_H-M   'P 1'
#
loop_
_entity.id
_entity.type
_entity.pdbx_description
1 polymer ?
#
loop_
_entity_poly.entity_id
_entity_poly.type
_entity_poly.pdbx_seq_one_letter_code
_entity_poly.pdbx_strand_id
1 'polypeptide(L)'
;TTNNSIELTMEPSDADQICILLNTTNQETCNWQTIPESRTLISPTLSTGNNQIHVLFKDMAGNMNQASHNVECNLSEDEATESIHAVSVPTLNEWGKLLFCFVLLGFSFIHIQRNKKYLGMVQKRK
;
A
#
# COMPACT_ATOMS: atom_id res chain seq x y z
N THR A 1 -14.57 9.03 -22.58
CA THR A 1 -14.70 7.93 -21.61
C THR A 1 -13.76 8.22 -20.46
N THR A 2 -14.29 8.67 -19.33
CA THR A 2 -13.51 8.88 -18.10
C THR A 2 -13.01 7.51 -17.62
N ASN A 3 -11.71 7.26 -17.72
CA ASN A 3 -11.12 6.01 -17.23
C ASN A 3 -11.05 6.06 -15.70
N ASN A 4 -12.12 5.63 -15.05
CA ASN A 4 -12.20 5.52 -13.59
C ASN A 4 -11.56 4.21 -13.12
N SER A 5 -10.30 4.00 -13.48
CA SER A 5 -9.53 2.81 -13.12
C SER A 5 -8.45 3.17 -12.12
N ILE A 6 -8.19 2.29 -11.15
CA ILE A 6 -7.12 2.45 -10.18
C ILE A 6 -5.97 1.50 -10.49
N GLU A 7 -4.75 1.89 -10.13
CA GLU A 7 -3.59 1.01 -10.16
C GLU A 7 -3.57 0.14 -8.90
N LEU A 8 -3.38 -1.16 -9.10
CA LEU A 8 -3.25 -2.16 -8.05
C LEU A 8 -1.82 -2.68 -8.05
N THR A 9 -1.07 -2.40 -6.99
CA THR A 9 0.24 -3.01 -6.74
C THR A 9 0.06 -4.30 -5.95
N MET A 10 0.66 -5.38 -6.42
CA MET A 10 0.46 -6.71 -5.81
C MET A 10 1.79 -7.40 -5.52
N GLU A 11 1.82 -8.19 -4.44
CA GLU A 11 2.98 -9.01 -4.08
C GLU A 11 2.60 -10.50 -3.95
N PRO A 12 2.08 -11.15 -5.00
CA PRO A 12 1.92 -12.59 -4.95
C PRO A 12 3.31 -13.23 -5.05
N SER A 13 3.78 -13.89 -3.99
CA SER A 13 5.09 -14.55 -3.98
C SER A 13 5.15 -15.70 -5.00
N ASP A 14 4.03 -16.39 -5.22
CA ASP A 14 4.00 -17.67 -5.94
C ASP A 14 2.85 -17.80 -6.96
N ALA A 15 2.09 -16.72 -7.23
CA ALA A 15 1.02 -16.78 -8.22
C ALA A 15 1.57 -16.61 -9.64
N ASP A 16 1.00 -17.36 -10.59
CA ASP A 16 1.34 -17.32 -12.02
C ASP A 16 0.28 -16.53 -12.81
N GLN A 17 -0.99 -16.73 -12.44
CA GLN A 17 -2.12 -16.09 -13.07
C GLN A 17 -2.91 -15.25 -12.07
N ILE A 18 -3.56 -14.23 -12.61
CA ILE A 18 -4.38 -13.29 -11.88
C ILE A 18 -5.69 -13.02 -12.62
N CYS A 19 -6.73 -12.73 -11.86
CA CYS A 19 -7.99 -12.28 -12.37
C CYS A 19 -8.62 -11.24 -11.44
N ILE A 20 -9.19 -10.20 -12.03
CA ILE A 20 -9.83 -9.10 -11.30
C ILE A 20 -11.32 -9.13 -11.62
N LEU A 21 -12.15 -9.22 -10.59
CA LEU A 21 -13.60 -9.17 -10.67
C LEU A 21 -14.10 -7.93 -9.93
N LEU A 22 -15.16 -7.31 -10.47
CA LEU A 22 -15.78 -6.12 -9.89
C LEU A 22 -17.19 -6.45 -9.41
N ASN A 23 -17.48 -6.16 -8.15
CA ASN A 23 -18.77 -6.37 -7.48
C ASN A 23 -19.30 -7.82 -7.58
N THR A 24 -18.42 -8.78 -7.83
CA THR A 24 -18.77 -10.19 -7.96
C THR A 24 -17.59 -11.09 -7.63
N THR A 25 -17.89 -12.30 -7.19
CA THR A 25 -16.95 -13.40 -6.96
C THR A 25 -17.16 -14.54 -7.95
N ASN A 26 -18.01 -14.36 -8.97
CA ASN A 26 -18.25 -15.40 -9.97
C ASN A 26 -16.98 -15.65 -10.80
N GLN A 27 -16.37 -16.82 -10.62
CA GLN A 27 -15.14 -17.19 -11.32
C GLN A 27 -15.36 -17.54 -12.79
N GLU A 28 -16.60 -17.73 -13.24
CA GLU A 28 -16.88 -18.00 -14.66
C GLU A 28 -16.67 -16.77 -15.55
N THR A 29 -16.82 -15.57 -14.98
CA THR A 29 -16.57 -14.30 -15.69
C THR A 29 -15.10 -13.88 -15.64
N CYS A 30 -14.25 -14.75 -15.11
CA CYS A 30 -12.87 -14.48 -14.81
C CYS A 30 -12.01 -14.56 -16.06
N ASN A 31 -11.45 -13.43 -16.47
CA ASN A 31 -10.46 -13.37 -17.54
C ASN A 31 -9.06 -13.47 -16.94
N TRP A 32 -8.56 -14.71 -16.85
CA TRP A 32 -7.23 -14.99 -16.30
C TRP A 32 -6.12 -14.41 -17.17
N GLN A 33 -5.19 -13.71 -16.53
CA GLN A 33 -4.05 -13.07 -17.16
C GLN A 33 -2.78 -13.49 -16.45
N THR A 34 -1.66 -13.56 -17.17
CA THR A 34 -0.35 -13.74 -16.55
C THR A 34 0.01 -12.49 -15.75
N ILE A 35 0.65 -12.67 -14.60
CA ILE A 35 1.07 -11.53 -13.76
C ILE A 35 2.20 -10.76 -14.47
N PRO A 36 2.06 -9.44 -14.68
CA PRO A 36 3.11 -8.64 -15.33
C PRO A 36 4.33 -8.49 -14.41
N GLU A 37 5.52 -8.39 -14.99
CA GLU A 37 6.78 -8.19 -14.24
C GLU A 37 6.76 -6.94 -13.37
N SER A 38 6.05 -5.88 -13.80
CA SER A 38 5.88 -4.65 -13.03
C SER A 38 5.07 -4.84 -11.75
N ARG A 39 4.31 -5.93 -11.65
CA ARG A 39 3.35 -6.22 -10.57
C ARG A 39 2.30 -5.13 -10.35
N THR A 40 2.05 -4.36 -11.40
CA THR A 40 1.07 -3.29 -11.45
C THR A 40 -0.02 -3.65 -12.45
N LEU A 41 -1.27 -3.59 -12.01
CA LEU A 41 -2.44 -3.89 -12.84
C LEU A 41 -3.44 -2.76 -12.75
N ILE A 42 -4.10 -2.46 -13.86
CA ILE A 42 -5.16 -1.46 -13.91
C ILE A 42 -6.50 -2.15 -13.67
N SER A 43 -7.27 -1.65 -12.70
CA SER A 43 -8.61 -2.17 -12.43
C SER A 43 -9.55 -1.93 -13.61
N PRO A 44 -10.62 -2.73 -13.75
CA PRO A 44 -11.75 -2.36 -14.60
C PRO A 44 -12.32 -0.98 -14.23
N THR A 45 -13.04 -0.36 -15.15
CA THR A 45 -13.71 0.92 -14.92
C THR A 45 -14.70 0.81 -13.76
N LEU A 46 -14.51 1.65 -12.75
CA LEU A 46 -15.35 1.70 -11.56
C LEU A 46 -16.59 2.56 -11.81
N SER A 47 -17.74 2.12 -11.27
CA SER A 47 -18.98 2.91 -11.26
C SER A 47 -18.95 3.95 -10.15
N THR A 48 -19.79 4.99 -10.23
CA THR A 48 -19.96 5.92 -9.09
C THR A 48 -20.45 5.18 -7.85
N GLY A 49 -19.90 5.54 -6.69
CA GLY A 49 -20.24 4.95 -5.39
C GLY A 49 -19.28 3.84 -4.98
N ASN A 50 -19.80 2.89 -4.19
CA ASN A 50 -19.01 1.80 -3.63
C ASN A 50 -18.79 0.70 -4.65
N ASN A 51 -17.52 0.38 -4.89
CA ASN A 51 -17.09 -0.71 -5.73
C ASN A 51 -16.28 -1.69 -4.89
N GLN A 52 -16.59 -2.98 -5.00
CA GLN A 52 -15.83 -4.04 -4.38
C GLN A 52 -15.00 -4.73 -5.44
N ILE A 53 -13.68 -4.63 -5.33
CA ILE A 53 -12.73 -5.30 -6.20
C ILE A 53 -12.36 -6.61 -5.55
N HIS A 54 -12.48 -7.70 -6.29
CA HIS A 54 -11.99 -9.02 -5.92
C HIS A 54 -10.84 -9.40 -6.83
N VAL A 55 -9.75 -9.87 -6.25
CA VAL A 55 -8.56 -10.32 -6.96
C VAL A 55 -8.37 -11.78 -6.64
N LEU A 56 -8.34 -12.62 -7.68
CA LEU A 56 -8.02 -14.03 -7.58
C LEU A 56 -6.61 -14.26 -8.10
N PHE A 57 -5.85 -15.05 -7.35
CA PHE A 57 -4.51 -15.48 -7.67
C PHE A 57 -4.53 -16.98 -7.89
N LYS A 58 -3.86 -17.45 -8.94
CA LYS A 58 -3.71 -18.88 -9.22
C LYS A 58 -2.24 -19.20 -9.46
N ASP A 59 -1.72 -20.20 -8.75
CA ASP A 59 -0.35 -20.67 -8.95
C ASP A 59 -0.26 -21.69 -10.11
N MET A 60 0.97 -22.08 -10.46
CA MET A 60 1.22 -23.09 -11.49
C MET A 60 0.64 -24.48 -11.15
N ALA A 61 0.47 -24.78 -9.86
CA ALA A 61 -0.14 -26.02 -9.38
C ALA A 61 -1.68 -25.98 -9.42
N GLY A 62 -2.26 -24.81 -9.73
CA GLY A 62 -3.70 -24.58 -9.76
C GLY A 62 -4.32 -24.23 -8.41
N ASN A 63 -3.53 -24.01 -7.36
CA ASN A 63 -4.06 -23.50 -6.09
C ASN A 63 -4.51 -22.07 -6.26
N MET A 64 -5.65 -21.73 -5.66
CA MET A 64 -6.26 -20.41 -5.77
C MET A 64 -6.31 -19.70 -4.42
N ASN A 65 -6.03 -18.41 -4.43
CA ASN A 65 -6.21 -17.52 -3.29
C ASN A 65 -6.98 -16.27 -3.73
N GLN A 66 -7.64 -15.59 -2.80
CA GLN A 66 -8.42 -14.39 -3.09
C GLN A 66 -8.13 -13.26 -2.11
N ALA A 67 -8.14 -12.04 -2.62
CA ALA A 67 -8.13 -10.81 -1.83
C ALA A 67 -9.27 -9.90 -2.30
N SER A 68 -9.76 -9.03 -1.44
CA SER A 68 -10.75 -8.03 -1.81
C SER A 68 -10.46 -6.67 -1.22
N HIS A 69 -10.89 -5.62 -1.92
CA HIS A 69 -10.74 -4.25 -1.48
C HIS A 69 -11.96 -3.42 -1.89
N ASN A 70 -12.41 -2.54 -1.01
CA ASN A 70 -13.52 -1.64 -1.28
C ASN A 70 -12.97 -0.28 -1.69
N VAL A 71 -13.48 0.25 -2.80
CA VAL A 71 -13.08 1.53 -3.37
C VAL A 71 -14.34 2.36 -3.57
N GLU A 72 -14.35 3.54 -2.97
CA GLU A 72 -15.42 4.52 -3.18
C GLU A 72 -15.00 5.49 -4.29
N CYS A 73 -15.78 5.52 -5.37
CA CYS A 73 -15.55 6.40 -6.53
C CYS A 73 -16.58 7.52 -6.57
N ASN A 74 -16.13 8.75 -6.36
CA ASN A 74 -16.97 9.94 -6.51
C ASN A 74 -16.74 10.52 -7.90
N LEU A 75 -17.64 10.22 -8.85
CA LEU A 75 -17.69 10.90 -10.13
C LEU A 75 -18.47 12.21 -9.92
N SER A 76 -17.77 13.32 -9.75
CA SER A 76 -18.38 14.63 -9.90
C SER A 76 -18.78 14.79 -11.36
N GLU A 77 -20.06 15.01 -11.61
CA GLU A 77 -20.61 15.34 -12.92
C GLU A 77 -20.23 16.78 -13.27
N ASP A 78 -18.94 17.02 -13.46
CA ASP A 78 -18.41 18.29 -13.95
C ASP A 78 -17.59 18.01 -15.20
N GLU A 79 -17.96 18.72 -16.27
CA GLU A 79 -17.33 18.69 -17.57
C GLU A 79 -15.81 18.91 -17.48
N ALA A 80 -15.08 18.20 -18.35
CA ALA A 80 -13.77 18.55 -18.89
C ALA A 80 -12.87 19.41 -18.00
N THR A 81 -12.06 18.79 -17.13
CA THR A 81 -10.70 19.27 -16.86
C THR A 81 -9.84 18.13 -16.32
N GLU A 82 -8.63 18.01 -16.87
CA GLU A 82 -7.57 17.14 -16.37
C GLU A 82 -7.36 17.39 -14.88
N SER A 83 -7.67 16.39 -14.04
CA SER A 83 -7.35 16.42 -12.61
C SER A 83 -6.73 15.09 -12.23
N ILE A 84 -5.40 15.09 -12.18
CA ILE A 84 -4.59 14.01 -11.64
C ILE A 84 -4.91 13.96 -10.13
N HIS A 85 -5.79 13.03 -9.72
CA HIS A 85 -5.99 12.72 -8.31
C HIS A 85 -4.79 11.94 -7.78
N ALA A 86 -3.68 12.64 -7.54
CA ALA A 86 -2.62 12.16 -6.68
C ALA A 86 -3.19 12.09 -5.26
N VAL A 87 -3.52 10.88 -4.79
CA VAL A 87 -3.86 10.65 -3.39
C VAL A 87 -2.58 10.84 -2.59
N SER A 88 -2.41 12.04 -2.04
CA SER A 88 -1.31 12.33 -1.13
C SER A 88 -1.52 11.54 0.16
N VAL A 89 -0.78 10.46 0.33
CA VAL A 89 -0.54 9.86 1.66
C VAL A 89 0.03 10.96 2.55
N PRO A 90 -0.50 11.21 3.76
CA PRO A 90 -0.01 12.28 4.61
C PRO A 90 1.44 11.97 5.01
N THR A 91 2.39 12.58 4.30
CA THR A 91 3.78 12.60 4.75
C THR A 91 3.78 13.38 6.06
N LEU A 92 4.36 12.81 7.13
CA LEU A 92 4.43 13.46 8.44
C LEU A 92 4.74 14.95 8.27
N ASN A 93 3.80 15.79 8.73
CA ASN A 93 3.96 17.23 8.88
C ASN A 93 5.35 17.54 9.49
N GLU A 94 5.96 18.67 9.15
CA GLU A 94 7.22 19.13 9.75
C GLU A 94 7.26 18.97 11.29
N TRP A 95 6.12 19.16 11.97
CA TRP A 95 5.98 18.89 13.41
C TRP A 95 6.14 17.41 13.79
N GLY A 96 5.65 16.50 12.97
CA GLY A 96 5.83 15.05 13.15
C GLY A 96 7.28 14.62 12.90
N LYS A 97 7.96 15.21 11.90
CA LYS A 97 9.40 15.01 11.70
C LYS A 97 10.21 15.57 12.86
N LEU A 98 9.88 16.75 13.37
CA LEU A 98 10.49 17.35 14.55
C LEU A 98 10.32 16.46 15.78
N LEU A 99 9.11 15.95 16.04
CA LEU A 99 8.86 15.00 17.14
C LEU A 99 9.69 13.73 17.00
N PHE A 100 9.74 13.15 15.80
CA PHE A 100 10.55 11.95 15.53
C PHE A 100 12.04 12.21 15.77
N CYS A 101 12.56 13.36 15.35
CA CYS A 101 13.94 13.77 15.63
C CYS A 101 14.20 13.98 17.14
N PHE A 102 13.28 14.60 17.89
CA PHE A 102 13.44 14.76 19.33
C PHE A 102 13.48 13.42 20.07
N VAL A 103 12.66 12.45 19.65
CA VAL A 103 12.69 11.10 20.22
C VAL A 103 14.06 10.43 19.95
N LEU A 104 14.56 10.47 18.72
CA LEU A 104 15.86 9.88 18.37
C LEU A 104 17.04 10.55 19.11
N LEU A 105 17.02 11.87 19.24
CA LEU A 105 18.05 12.61 19.98
C LEU A 105 17.95 12.33 21.49
N GLY A 106 16.74 12.22 22.03
CA GLY A 106 16.52 11.86 23.43
C GLY A 106 17.06 10.47 23.78
N PHE A 107 16.76 9.45 22.94
CA PHE A 107 17.33 8.10 23.12
C PHE A 107 18.86 8.10 23.02
N SER A 108 19.42 8.87 22.09
CA SER A 108 20.88 9.01 21.96
C SER A 108 21.51 9.64 23.20
N PHE A 109 20.87 10.68 23.77
CA PHE A 109 21.37 11.34 24.98
C PHE A 109 21.29 10.41 26.21
N ILE A 110 20.21 9.64 26.35
CA ILE A 110 20.06 8.62 27.41
C ILE A 110 21.14 7.54 27.26
N HIS A 111 21.40 7.08 26.04
CA HIS A 111 22.43 6.09 25.76
C HIS A 111 23.85 6.61 26.08
N ILE A 112 24.16 7.86 25.70
CA ILE A 112 25.44 8.51 26.02
C ILE A 112 25.62 8.69 27.53
N GLN A 113 24.57 9.10 28.26
CA GLN A 113 24.62 9.22 29.72
C GLN A 113 24.82 7.86 30.42
N ARG A 114 24.21 6.79 29.90
CA ARG A 114 24.47 5.42 30.41
C ARG A 114 25.93 5.04 30.22
N ASN A 115 26.52 5.26 29.04
CA ASN A 115 27.92 4.94 28.78
C ASN A 115 28.91 5.74 29.64
N LYS A 116 28.64 7.02 29.91
CA LYS A 116 29.49 7.83 30.82
C LYS A 116 29.50 7.30 32.25
N LYS A 117 28.38 6.75 32.76
CA LYS A 117 28.33 6.10 34.08
C LYS A 117 29.20 4.84 34.15
N TYR A 118 29.27 4.05 33.07
CA TYR A 118 30.14 2.87 33.02
C TYR A 118 31.63 3.26 33.00
N LEU A 119 32.01 4.29 32.25
CA LEU A 119 33.41 4.76 32.20
C LEU A 119 33.88 5.36 33.54
N GLY A 120 33.02 6.13 34.22
CA GLY A 120 33.32 6.69 35.54
C GLY A 120 33.45 5.65 36.67
N MET A 121 32.83 4.47 36.52
CA MET A 121 33.00 3.36 37.46
C MET A 121 34.30 2.57 37.25
N VAL A 122 34.81 2.52 36.02
CA VAL A 122 36.10 1.86 35.71
C VAL A 122 37.28 2.70 36.21
N GLN A 123 37.18 4.03 36.18
CA GLN A 123 38.27 4.92 36.58
C GLN A 123 38.43 5.08 38.11
N LYS A 124 37.45 4.64 38.92
CA LYS A 124 37.54 4.61 40.39
C LYS A 124 38.11 3.30 40.97
N ARG A 125 38.54 2.36 40.12
CA ARG A 125 39.18 1.09 40.51
C ARG A 125 40.62 0.98 40.03
N LYS A 126 41.40 2.04 40.20
CA LYS A 126 42.87 2.00 40.19
C LYS A 126 43.39 2.78 41.38
#